data_AF-A0A7S0FMW9-F1
#
_entry.id   AF-A0A7S0FMW9-F1
#
_cell.length_a   1.000
_cell.length_b   1.000
_cell.length_c   1.000
_cell.angle_alpha   90.00
_cell.angle_beta   90.00
_cell.angle_gamma   90.00
#
_symmetry.space_group_name_H-M   'P 1'
#
loop_
_entity.id
_entity.type
_entity.pdbx_description
1 polymer ?
#
loop_
_entity_poly.entity_id
_entity_poly.type
_entity_poly.pdbx_seq_one_letter_code
_entity_poly.pdbx_strand_id
1 'polypeptide(L)'
;ELKEFSIDTLPCDMISPPRIAAANVAMECRLYDKKEVYNDDGEHTTTIVMGRVVKFHVHESVLQEGREDDAPLVDLKKLNAVGRAGDITYWPNGVEEGNALPMGRPK
;
A
#
# COMPACT_ATOMS: atom_id res chain seq x y z
N GLU A 1 -7.54 -7.77 16.71
CA GLU A 1 -7.72 -6.61 15.80
C GLU A 1 -8.90 -6.76 14.84
N LEU A 2 -8.86 -7.59 13.77
CA LEU A 2 -9.91 -7.54 12.72
C LEU A 2 -11.35 -7.79 13.24
N LYS A 3 -11.52 -8.77 14.13
CA LYS A 3 -12.81 -9.07 14.78
C LYS A 3 -13.20 -8.04 15.83
N GLU A 4 -12.23 -7.34 16.40
CA GLU A 4 -12.41 -6.39 17.49
C GLU A 4 -12.86 -5.02 16.97
N PHE A 5 -12.34 -4.63 15.81
CA PHE A 5 -12.70 -3.39 15.13
C PHE A 5 -13.79 -3.57 14.05
N SER A 6 -14.43 -4.75 13.99
CA SER A 6 -15.50 -5.06 13.03
C SER A 6 -15.14 -4.71 11.59
N ILE A 7 -13.93 -5.07 11.15
CA ILE A 7 -13.43 -4.79 9.81
C ILE A 7 -13.80 -5.96 8.89
N ASP A 8 -14.57 -5.66 7.85
CA ASP A 8 -14.94 -6.64 6.84
C ASP A 8 -13.72 -7.09 6.01
N THR A 9 -13.70 -8.37 5.68
CA THR A 9 -12.62 -8.99 4.90
C THR A 9 -13.16 -9.76 3.70
N LEU A 10 -12.34 -9.84 2.65
CA LEU A 10 -12.59 -10.62 1.45
C LEU A 10 -11.49 -11.68 1.28
N PRO A 11 -11.81 -12.84 0.68
CA PRO A 11 -10.81 -13.83 0.36
C PRO A 11 -9.83 -13.29 -0.70
N CYS A 12 -8.60 -13.79 -0.63
CA CYS A 12 -7.58 -13.63 -1.66
C CYS A 12 -7.62 -14.81 -2.63
N ASP A 13 -7.14 -14.61 -3.86
CA ASP A 13 -7.22 -15.61 -4.93
C ASP A 13 -6.02 -16.57 -4.93
N MET A 14 -4.82 -16.05 -4.65
CA MET A 14 -3.55 -16.77 -4.79
C MET A 14 -2.91 -17.13 -3.45
N ILE A 15 -3.42 -16.58 -2.35
CA ILE A 15 -2.90 -16.76 -0.98
C ILE A 15 -4.04 -16.99 0.03
N SER A 16 -3.72 -17.63 1.16
CA SER A 16 -4.69 -17.89 2.23
C SER A 16 -5.07 -16.69 3.10
N PRO A 17 -4.15 -15.73 3.43
CA PRO A 17 -4.51 -14.57 4.23
C PRO A 17 -5.56 -13.70 3.52
N PRO A 18 -6.62 -13.25 4.22
CA PRO A 18 -7.66 -12.43 3.62
C PRO A 18 -7.20 -10.97 3.45
N ARG A 19 -7.87 -10.23 2.56
CA ARG A 19 -7.69 -8.78 2.39
C ARG A 19 -8.82 -8.00 3.05
N ILE A 20 -8.58 -6.73 3.37
CA ILE A 20 -9.60 -5.84 3.91
C ILE A 20 -10.56 -5.44 2.78
N ALA A 21 -11.87 -5.59 3.01
CA ALA A 21 -12.88 -5.32 2.00
C ALA A 21 -12.93 -3.84 1.60
N ALA A 22 -12.76 -2.94 2.58
CA ALA A 22 -12.76 -1.49 2.40
C ALA A 22 -11.48 -0.93 1.78
N ALA A 23 -10.44 -1.74 1.54
CA ALA A 23 -9.19 -1.26 0.97
C ALA A 23 -9.30 -1.10 -0.56
N ASN A 24 -9.11 0.13 -1.05
CA ASN A 24 -9.13 0.43 -2.49
C ASN A 24 -8.02 -0.28 -3.28
N VAL A 25 -6.89 -0.57 -2.63
CA VAL A 25 -5.77 -1.31 -3.20
C VAL A 25 -5.29 -2.34 -2.18
N ALA A 26 -5.15 -3.60 -2.62
CA ALA A 26 -4.57 -4.67 -1.82
C ALA A 26 -3.57 -5.47 -2.66
N MET A 27 -2.47 -5.88 -2.02
CA MET A 27 -1.42 -6.69 -2.64
C MET A 27 -1.40 -8.06 -2.01
N GLU A 28 -1.57 -9.10 -2.82
CA GLU A 28 -1.31 -10.46 -2.40
C GLU A 28 0.18 -10.74 -2.49
N CYS A 29 0.79 -11.06 -1.35
CA CYS A 29 2.23 -11.28 -1.25
C CYS A 29 2.53 -12.69 -0.74
N ARG A 30 3.54 -13.34 -1.33
CA ARG A 30 4.17 -14.54 -0.77
C ARG A 30 5.50 -14.15 -0.15
N LEU A 31 5.85 -14.75 1.00
CA LEU A 31 7.14 -14.51 1.64
C LEU A 31 8.26 -14.90 0.67
N TYR A 32 9.12 -13.94 0.35
CA TYR A 32 10.30 -14.16 -0.46
C TYR A 32 11.53 -14.35 0.41
N ASP A 33 11.75 -13.43 1.35
CA ASP A 33 12.84 -13.50 2.31
C ASP A 33 12.49 -12.72 3.59
N LYS A 34 13.21 -13.01 4.67
CA LYS A 34 13.15 -12.23 5.91
C LYS A 34 14.56 -12.03 6.45
N LYS A 35 14.87 -10.79 6.85
CA LYS A 35 16.13 -10.45 7.50
C LYS A 35 15.87 -9.91 8.89
N GLU A 36 16.41 -10.60 9.88
CA GLU A 36 16.38 -10.17 11.27
C GLU A 36 17.45 -9.09 11.49
N VAL A 37 17.08 -8.05 12.23
CA VAL A 37 17.93 -6.92 12.57
C VAL A 37 18.17 -6.96 14.07
N TYR A 38 19.43 -6.87 14.44
CA TYR A 38 19.91 -6.96 15.82
C TYR A 38 20.51 -5.61 16.22
N ASN A 39 20.38 -5.23 17.49
CA ASN A 39 21.06 -4.06 18.05
C ASN A 39 22.54 -4.38 18.33
N ASP A 40 23.27 -3.39 18.86
CA ASP A 40 24.69 -3.51 19.21
C ASP A 40 24.93 -4.56 20.31
N ASP A 41 23.93 -4.84 21.15
CA ASP A 41 23.94 -5.86 22.19
C ASP A 41 23.59 -7.28 21.67
N GLY A 42 23.32 -7.42 20.37
CA GLY A 42 22.96 -8.70 19.74
C GLY A 42 21.51 -9.14 19.98
N GLU A 43 20.65 -8.27 20.50
CA GLU A 43 19.23 -8.52 20.70
C GLU A 43 18.43 -8.25 19.43
N HIS A 44 17.46 -9.12 19.14
CA HIS A 44 16.57 -8.95 17.99
C HIS A 44 15.62 -7.76 18.22
N THR A 45 15.62 -6.81 17.28
CA THR A 45 14.82 -5.58 17.40
C THR A 45 13.69 -5.51 16.37
N THR A 46 13.94 -5.97 15.15
CA THR A 46 12.96 -5.93 14.07
C THR A 46 13.28 -6.95 12.99
N THR A 47 12.29 -7.28 12.17
CA THR A 47 12.46 -8.16 11.03
C THR A 47 12.00 -7.44 9.77
N ILE A 48 12.91 -7.28 8.82
CA ILE A 48 12.59 -6.80 7.49
C ILE A 48 12.01 -7.98 6.72
N VAL A 49 10.74 -7.87 6.32
CA VAL A 49 10.04 -8.90 5.55
C VAL A 49 9.93 -8.47 4.10
N MET A 50 10.45 -9.29 3.19
CA MET A 50 10.38 -9.06 1.75
C MET A 50 9.30 -9.97 1.18
N GLY A 51 8.21 -9.37 0.71
CA GLY A 51 7.11 -10.07 0.07
C GLY A 51 7.18 -9.95 -1.44
N ARG A 52 7.05 -11.07 -2.16
CA ARG A 52 6.84 -11.07 -3.62
C ARG A 52 5.36 -10.89 -3.90
N VAL A 53 5.01 -9.81 -4.58
CA VAL A 53 3.64 -9.57 -5.02
C VAL A 53 3.27 -10.58 -6.12
N VAL A 54 2.19 -11.33 -5.89
CA VAL A 54 1.65 -12.30 -6.85
C VAL A 54 0.39 -11.81 -7.54
N LYS A 55 -0.37 -10.91 -6.90
CA LYS A 55 -1.58 -10.30 -7.48
C LYS A 55 -1.87 -8.93 -6.85
N PHE A 56 -2.38 -8.02 -7.67
CA PHE A 56 -2.93 -6.73 -7.22
C PHE A 56 -4.45 -6.77 -7.34
N HIS A 57 -5.14 -6.32 -6.30
CA HIS A 57 -6.56 -5.99 -6.31
C HIS A 57 -6.67 -4.48 -6.25
N VAL A 58 -7.24 -3.88 -7.28
CA VAL A 58 -7.46 -2.43 -7.35
C VAL A 58 -8.93 -2.19 -7.63
N HIS A 59 -9.56 -1.37 -6.79
CA HIS A 59 -10.95 -1.00 -6.96
C HIS A 59 -11.10 -0.05 -8.16
N GLU A 60 -12.11 -0.28 -8.99
CA GLU A 60 -12.31 0.47 -10.24
C GLU A 60 -12.46 1.98 -10.01
N SER A 61 -12.99 2.40 -8.85
CA SER A 61 -13.16 3.82 -8.50
C SER A 61 -11.84 4.60 -8.44
N VAL A 62 -10.71 3.93 -8.22
CA VAL A 62 -9.38 4.57 -8.15
C VAL A 62 -8.55 4.36 -9.41
N LEU A 63 -9.14 3.77 -10.45
CA LEU A 63 -8.50 3.64 -11.75
C LEU A 63 -8.77 4.87 -12.62
N GLN A 64 -7.82 5.16 -13.50
CA GLN A 64 -7.93 6.15 -14.56
C GLN A 64 -7.30 5.61 -15.84
N GLU A 65 -7.69 6.17 -16.97
CA GLU A 65 -7.09 5.82 -18.26
C GLU A 65 -5.59 6.16 -18.28
N GLY A 66 -4.81 5.22 -18.82
CA GLY A 66 -3.39 5.40 -19.10
C GLY A 66 -3.14 6.49 -20.14
N ARG A 67 -1.91 6.99 -20.22
CA ARG A 67 -1.56 8.06 -21.18
C ARG A 67 -1.53 7.59 -22.64
N GLU A 68 -1.28 6.32 -22.90
CA GLU A 68 -1.18 5.70 -24.22
C GLU A 68 -1.51 4.22 -24.05
N ASP A 69 -2.35 3.61 -24.92
CA ASP A 69 -2.75 2.18 -25.16
C ASP A 69 -2.41 1.04 -24.16
N ASP A 70 -2.04 1.36 -22.93
CA ASP A 70 -1.43 0.52 -21.92
C ASP A 70 -2.20 0.64 -20.60
N ALA A 71 -2.09 -0.44 -19.83
CA ALA A 71 -2.78 -0.79 -18.60
C ALA A 71 -3.39 0.36 -17.74
N PRO A 72 -4.54 0.11 -17.08
CA PRO A 72 -5.18 1.09 -16.20
C PRO A 72 -4.22 1.59 -15.11
N LEU A 73 -4.14 2.90 -14.95
CA LEU A 73 -3.30 3.56 -13.95
C LEU A 73 -4.09 3.82 -12.67
N VAL A 74 -3.41 3.79 -11.53
CA VAL A 74 -4.00 4.18 -10.25
C VAL A 74 -3.96 5.70 -10.11
N ASP A 75 -5.13 6.31 -9.98
CA ASP A 75 -5.28 7.73 -9.67
C ASP A 75 -4.94 7.95 -8.18
N LEU A 76 -3.77 8.52 -7.93
CA LEU A 76 -3.29 8.79 -6.58
C LEU A 76 -4.19 9.77 -5.81
N LYS A 77 -4.86 10.70 -6.50
CA LYS A 77 -5.79 11.64 -5.86
C LYS A 77 -7.02 10.90 -5.35
N LYS A 78 -7.58 10.01 -6.17
CA LYS A 78 -8.74 9.17 -5.78
C LYS A 78 -8.37 8.10 -4.76
N LEU A 79 -7.14 7.59 -4.80
CA LEU A 79 -6.63 6.63 -3.83
C LEU A 79 -6.66 7.21 -2.40
N ASN A 80 -6.41 8.53 -2.27
CA ASN A 80 -6.39 9.26 -1.00
C ASN A 80 -5.60 8.52 0.10
N ALA A 81 -4.41 8.06 -0.24
CA ALA A 81 -3.54 7.35 0.69
C ALA A 81 -3.11 8.28 1.85
N VAL A 82 -2.91 7.69 3.02
CA VAL A 82 -2.45 8.40 4.23
C VAL A 82 -0.99 8.04 4.48
N GLY A 83 -0.13 9.05 4.57
CA GLY A 83 1.26 8.92 5.01
C GLY A 83 1.38 8.98 6.53
N ARG A 84 2.30 8.21 7.10
CA ARG A 84 2.67 8.32 8.52
C ARG A 84 3.75 9.39 8.68
N ALA A 85 3.52 10.34 9.58
CA ALA A 85 4.52 11.34 9.97
C ALA A 85 5.09 11.02 11.37
N GLY A 86 5.92 11.91 11.89
CA GLY A 86 6.48 11.79 13.24
C GLY A 86 5.40 11.77 14.32
N ASP A 87 5.67 11.02 15.39
CA ASP A 87 4.76 10.86 16.53
C ASP A 87 3.38 10.30 16.10
N ILE A 88 2.27 10.83 16.63
CA ILE A 88 0.88 10.46 16.30
C ILE A 88 0.33 11.21 15.08
N THR A 89 1.19 11.88 14.30
CA THR A 89 0.76 12.71 13.17
C THR A 89 0.67 11.91 11.87
N TYR A 90 -0.30 12.26 11.03
CA TYR A 90 -0.52 11.66 9.72
C TYR A 90 -0.70 12.76 8.66
N TRP A 91 -0.25 12.48 7.44
CA TRP A 91 -0.41 13.38 6.30
C TRP A 91 -1.37 12.78 5.28
N PRO A 92 -2.44 13.49 4.91
CA PRO A 92 -3.25 13.10 3.77
C PRO A 92 -2.44 13.26 2.48
N ASN A 93 -2.84 12.57 1.41
CA ASN A 93 -2.30 12.86 0.11
C ASN A 93 -2.61 14.32 -0.27
N GLY A 94 -1.61 15.04 -0.80
CA GLY A 94 -1.76 16.42 -1.25
C GLY A 94 -2.67 16.49 -2.49
N VAL A 95 -3.96 16.72 -2.28
CA VAL A 95 -4.97 16.79 -3.34
C VAL A 95 -5.31 18.22 -3.77
N GLU A 96 -5.00 19.21 -2.93
CA GLU A 96 -5.28 20.63 -3.18
C GLU A 96 -4.28 21.28 -4.14
N GLU A 97 -4.80 22.20 -4.97
CA GLU A 97 -4.03 22.99 -5.92
C GLU A 97 -3.10 23.95 -5.15
N GLY A 98 -1.78 23.70 -5.23
CA GLY A 98 -0.75 24.42 -4.46
C GLY A 98 0.10 23.53 -3.54
N ASN A 99 -0.42 22.35 -3.14
CA ASN A 99 0.30 21.38 -2.30
C ASN A 99 0.91 20.21 -3.11
N ALA A 100 0.53 20.07 -4.38
CA ALA A 100 1.12 19.10 -5.30
C ALA A 100 2.27 19.75 -6.07
N LEU A 101 3.52 19.35 -5.78
CA LEU A 101 4.69 19.78 -6.54
C LEU A 101 4.80 18.94 -7.83
N PRO A 102 4.69 19.56 -9.03
CA PRO A 102 4.83 18.82 -10.28
C PRO A 102 6.30 18.47 -10.51
N MET A 103 6.69 17.27 -10.11
CA MET A 103 7.98 16.69 -10.46
C MET A 103 7.87 16.00 -11.83
N GLY A 104 8.10 16.76 -12.89
CA GLY A 104 8.17 16.22 -14.24
C GLY A 104 9.40 15.31 -14.40
N ARG A 105 9.22 14.13 -15.00
CA ARG A 105 10.35 13.30 -15.42
C ARG A 105 11.18 14.10 -16.45
N PRO A 106 12.48 14.34 -16.23
CA PRO A 106 13.34 14.94 -17.24
C PRO A 106 13.30 14.07 -18.50
N LYS A 107 13.24 14.69 -19.68
CA LYS A 107 13.39 14.00 -20.96
C LYS A 107 14.82 13.50 -21.13
#